data_AF-A0A9D6TCP4-F1
#
_entry.id   AF-A0A9D6TCP4-F1
#
_cell.length_a   1.000
_cell.length_b   1.000
_cell.length_c   1.000
_cell.angle_alpha   90.00
_cell.angle_beta   90.00
_cell.angle_gamma   90.00
#
_symmetry.space_group_name_H-M   'P 1'
#
loop_
_entity.id
_entity.type
_entity.pdbx_description
1 polymer ?
#
loop_
_entity_poly.entity_id
_entity_poly.type
_entity_poly.pdbx_seq_one_letter_code
_entity_poly.pdbx_strand_id
1 'polypeptide(L)'
;MKGVARISFHGGAILVPARTHYDHEVVFEYAEAYARRHGTVYVELDRKEFTVSFVGGSQARRCAGCTRQLDTLTYALGGRDLCLSCARSGAR
;
A
#
# COMPACT_ATOMS: atom_id res chain seq x y z
N MET A 1 -15.31 -3.11 -0.36
CA MET A 1 -16.08 -3.04 -1.63
C MET A 1 -15.65 -4.17 -2.57
N LYS A 2 -16.48 -4.69 -3.50
CA LYS A 2 -16.04 -5.71 -4.48
C LYS A 2 -15.67 -5.04 -5.80
N GLY A 3 -14.44 -5.26 -6.29
CA GLY A 3 -13.99 -4.79 -7.61
C GLY A 3 -13.70 -3.29 -7.71
N VAL A 4 -13.61 -2.59 -6.57
CA VAL A 4 -13.19 -1.19 -6.45
C VAL A 4 -12.28 -1.10 -5.23
N ALA A 5 -11.15 -0.42 -5.38
CA ALA A 5 -10.30 -0.03 -4.28
C ALA A 5 -10.47 1.46 -3.97
N ARG A 6 -10.33 1.79 -2.69
CA ARG A 6 -10.39 3.16 -2.19
C ARG A 6 -9.04 3.53 -1.62
N ILE A 7 -8.45 4.60 -2.13
CA ILE A 7 -7.18 5.15 -1.63
C ILE A 7 -7.51 6.50 -0.98
N SER A 8 -7.39 6.56 0.34
CA SER A 8 -7.67 7.75 1.16
C SER A 8 -6.37 8.39 1.62
N PHE A 9 -6.30 9.71 1.60
CA PHE A 9 -5.13 10.48 1.98
C PHE A 9 -5.55 11.81 2.60
N HIS A 10 -4.60 12.56 3.15
CA HIS A 10 -4.92 13.87 3.69
C HIS A 10 -5.40 14.81 2.56
N GLY A 11 -6.68 15.20 2.63
CA GLY A 11 -7.34 16.06 1.64
C GLY A 11 -8.29 15.34 0.67
N GLY A 12 -8.46 14.02 0.75
CA GLY A 12 -9.47 13.34 -0.07
C GLY A 12 -9.32 11.82 -0.17
N ALA A 13 -10.07 11.26 -1.12
CA ALA A 13 -9.95 9.87 -1.51
C ALA A 13 -10.20 9.70 -3.00
N ILE A 14 -9.56 8.72 -3.60
CA ILE A 14 -9.84 8.27 -4.98
C ILE A 14 -10.39 6.85 -4.96
N LEU A 15 -11.25 6.55 -5.92
CA LEU A 15 -11.77 5.21 -6.18
C LEU A 15 -11.18 4.74 -7.50
N VAL A 16 -10.60 3.54 -7.49
CA VAL A 16 -9.98 2.94 -8.66
C VAL A 16 -10.54 1.52 -8.87
N PRO A 17 -10.63 1.04 -10.13
CA PRO A 17 -10.99 -0.36 -10.39
C PRO A 17 -10.04 -1.32 -9.67
N ALA A 18 -10.56 -2.49 -9.28
CA ALA A 18 -9.81 -3.54 -8.61
C ALA A 18 -10.33 -4.95 -8.94
N ARG A 19 -10.72 -5.19 -10.20
CA ARG A 19 -11.39 -6.42 -10.63
C ARG A 19 -10.42 -7.47 -11.15
N THR A 20 -9.29 -7.03 -11.69
CA THR A 20 -8.27 -7.88 -12.30
C THR A 20 -6.95 -7.78 -11.54
N HIS A 21 -6.05 -8.74 -11.79
CA HIS A 21 -4.69 -8.65 -11.25
C HIS A 21 -3.98 -7.39 -11.76
N TYR A 22 -4.22 -6.99 -13.01
CA TYR A 22 -3.71 -5.73 -13.54
C TYR A 22 -4.26 -4.52 -12.78
N ASP A 23 -5.57 -4.50 -12.50
CA ASP A 23 -6.18 -3.41 -11.72
C ASP A 23 -5.53 -3.31 -10.33
N HIS A 24 -5.25 -4.45 -9.69
CA HIS A 24 -4.58 -4.47 -8.38
C HIS A 24 -3.18 -3.85 -8.45
N GLU A 25 -2.39 -4.15 -9.49
CA GLU A 25 -1.08 -3.52 -9.70
C GLU A 25 -1.22 -2.00 -9.84
N VAL A 26 -2.24 -1.54 -10.59
CA VAL A 26 -2.57 -0.12 -10.73
C VAL A 26 -2.95 0.50 -9.38
N VAL A 27 -3.72 -0.18 -8.53
CA VAL A 27 -4.02 0.31 -7.15
C VAL A 27 -2.72 0.57 -6.38
N PHE A 28 -1.75 -0.33 -6.45
CA PHE A 28 -0.47 -0.15 -5.75
C PHE A 28 0.34 1.02 -6.32
N GLU A 29 0.36 1.21 -7.64
CA GLU A 29 1.02 2.35 -8.27
C GLU A 29 0.41 3.68 -7.84
N TYR A 30 -0.93 3.77 -7.83
CA TYR A 30 -1.63 4.95 -7.32
C TYR A 30 -1.32 5.18 -5.83
N ALA A 31 -1.42 4.14 -5.00
CA ALA A 31 -1.14 4.27 -3.57
C ALA A 31 0.28 4.77 -3.31
N GLU A 32 1.27 4.28 -4.07
CA GLU A 32 2.65 4.76 -4.01
C GLU A 32 2.79 6.23 -4.42
N ALA A 33 2.19 6.63 -5.55
CA ALA A 33 2.24 8.00 -6.03
C ALA A 33 1.63 8.98 -5.02
N TYR A 34 0.48 8.62 -4.44
CA TYR A 34 -0.17 9.43 -3.43
C TYR A 34 0.56 9.40 -2.08
N ALA A 35 1.17 8.28 -1.68
CA ALA A 35 2.01 8.22 -0.49
C ALA A 35 3.24 9.12 -0.62
N ARG A 36 3.89 9.15 -1.78
CA ARG A 36 5.00 10.09 -2.03
C ARG A 36 4.57 11.55 -1.92
N ARG A 37 3.35 11.89 -2.35
CA ARG A 37 2.83 13.26 -2.35
C ARG A 37 2.25 13.70 -0.99
N HIS A 38 1.55 12.80 -0.30
CA HIS A 38 0.77 13.09 0.91
C HIS A 38 1.35 12.44 2.19
N GLY A 39 2.46 11.72 2.07
CA GLY A 39 3.12 10.97 3.15
C GLY A 39 2.47 9.61 3.39
N THR A 40 1.31 9.60 4.06
CA THR A 40 0.62 8.36 4.43
C THR A 40 -0.75 8.28 3.75
N VAL A 41 -1.04 7.12 3.16
CA VAL A 41 -2.33 6.82 2.54
C VAL A 41 -2.91 5.50 3.05
N TYR A 42 -4.22 5.40 3.04
CA TYR A 42 -4.98 4.23 3.48
C TYR A 42 -5.65 3.61 2.27
N VAL A 43 -5.40 2.32 2.05
CA VAL A 43 -5.94 1.57 0.92
C VAL A 43 -6.91 0.53 1.45
N GLU A 44 -8.15 0.56 0.96
CA GLU A 44 -9.10 -0.54 1.08
C GLU A 44 -9.17 -1.26 -0.27
N LEU A 45 -8.80 -2.54 -0.29
CA LEU A 45 -8.84 -3.41 -1.46
C LEU A 45 -9.39 -4.78 -1.05
N ASP A 46 -10.47 -5.23 -1.67
CA ASP A 46 -11.09 -6.55 -1.41
C ASP A 46 -11.34 -6.85 0.09
N ARG A 47 -11.79 -5.82 0.84
CA ARG A 47 -12.02 -5.86 2.31
C ARG A 47 -10.74 -6.00 3.15
N LYS A 48 -9.57 -5.96 2.53
CA LYS A 48 -8.29 -5.80 3.21
C LYS A 48 -7.97 -4.31 3.28
N GLU A 49 -7.58 -3.88 4.47
CA GLU A 49 -7.12 -2.52 4.70
C GLU A 49 -5.62 -2.54 4.96
N PHE A 50 -4.89 -1.68 4.26
CA PHE A 50 -3.47 -1.49 4.51
C PHE A 50 -3.08 -0.03 4.36
N THR A 51 -2.03 0.34 5.10
CA THR A 51 -1.50 1.69 5.07
C THR A 51 -0.23 1.68 4.22
N VAL A 52 -0.14 2.62 3.28
CA VAL A 52 1.08 2.86 2.51
C VAL A 52 1.69 4.15 3.00
N SER A 53 2.90 4.08 3.54
CA SER A 53 3.61 5.22 4.10
C SER A 53 4.91 5.44 3.34
N PHE A 54 5.15 6.68 2.94
CA PHE A 54 6.44 7.15 2.50
C PHE A 54 7.18 7.75 3.71
N VAL A 55 8.15 7.02 4.25
CA VAL A 55 8.95 7.49 5.40
C VAL A 55 10.33 7.89 4.88
N GLY A 56 10.59 9.19 4.85
CA GLY A 56 11.90 9.73 4.56
C GLY A 56 12.88 9.48 5.70
N GLY A 57 13.61 8.37 5.65
CA GLY A 57 14.87 8.19 6.38
C GLY A 57 14.82 7.75 7.85
N SER A 58 15.87 6.98 8.19
CA SER A 58 16.45 6.68 9.53
C SER A 58 15.95 5.50 10.37
N GLN A 59 14.85 4.82 10.04
CA GLN A 59 14.58 3.51 10.67
C GLN A 59 14.74 2.37 9.67
N ALA A 60 15.76 1.55 9.89
CA ALA A 60 15.99 0.30 9.18
C ALA A 60 14.89 -0.71 9.55
N ARG A 61 13.68 -0.51 9.03
CA ARG A 61 12.60 -1.48 9.16
C ARG A 61 12.87 -2.64 8.21
N ARG A 62 12.50 -3.86 8.63
CA ARG A 62 12.64 -5.06 7.81
C ARG A 62 11.25 -5.56 7.44
N CYS A 63 11.11 -6.02 6.21
CA CYS A 63 9.89 -6.66 5.73
C CYS A 63 9.60 -7.90 6.58
N ALA A 64 8.40 -7.98 7.18
CA ALA A 64 7.97 -9.13 7.95
C ALA A 64 7.83 -10.43 7.11
N GLY A 65 7.72 -10.31 5.77
CA GLY A 65 7.58 -11.45 4.87
C GLY A 65 8.90 -12.01 4.34
N CYS A 66 9.82 -11.14 3.88
CA CYS A 66 11.06 -11.57 3.23
C CYS A 66 12.32 -11.09 3.94
N THR A 67 12.20 -10.42 5.09
CA THR A 67 13.30 -9.88 5.93
C THR A 67 14.21 -8.84 5.27
N ARG A 68 14.00 -8.52 3.99
CA ARG A 68 14.73 -7.45 3.30
C ARG A 68 14.48 -6.11 3.98
N GLN A 69 15.48 -5.25 3.94
CA GLN A 69 15.35 -3.86 4.40
C GLN A 69 14.25 -3.16 3.60
N LEU A 70 13.40 -2.43 4.30
CA LEU A 70 12.39 -1.58 3.71
C LEU A 70 13.04 -0.25 3.33
N ASP A 71 12.84 0.13 2.08
CA ASP A 71 13.28 1.41 1.55
C ASP A 71 12.32 2.52 2.00
N THR A 72 12.24 3.61 1.25
CA THR A 72 11.40 4.77 1.54
C THR A 72 9.90 4.50 1.58
N LEU A 73 9.43 3.38 1.04
CA LEU A 73 8.01 2.96 1.04
C LEU A 73 7.78 1.74 1.91
N THR A 74 6.81 1.84 2.80
CA THR A 74 6.38 0.74 3.68
C THR A 74 4.89 0.47 3.51
N TYR A 75 4.54 -0.81 3.43
CA TYR A 75 3.16 -1.30 3.37
C TYR A 75 2.80 -1.97 4.69
N ALA A 76 1.94 -1.37 5.50
CA ALA A 76 1.50 -1.96 6.77
C ALA A 76 0.18 -2.72 6.57
N LEU A 77 0.22 -4.04 6.74
CA LEU A 77 -0.95 -4.93 6.67
C LEU A 77 -1.10 -5.67 7.99
N GLY A 78 -2.20 -5.41 8.72
CA GLY A 78 -2.44 -6.06 10.02
C GLY A 78 -1.31 -5.84 11.04
N GLY A 79 -0.72 -4.64 11.06
CA GLY A 79 0.40 -4.29 11.94
C GLY A 79 1.77 -4.84 11.51
N ARG A 80 1.86 -5.49 10.34
CA ARG A 80 3.12 -5.98 9.78
C ARG A 80 3.60 -5.05 8.67
N ASP A 81 4.83 -4.58 8.80
CA ASP A 81 5.49 -3.80 7.75
C ASP A 81 6.03 -4.74 6.66
N LEU A 82 5.59 -4.53 5.43
CA LEU A 82 5.89 -5.35 4.26
C LEU A 82 6.53 -4.50 3.16
N CYS A 83 7.37 -5.15 2.35
CA CYS A 83 7.82 -4.58 1.08
C CYS A 83 6.69 -4.72 0.03
N LEU A 84 6.80 -3.97 -1.07
CA LEU A 84 5.84 -4.01 -2.17
C LEU A 84 5.52 -5.44 -2.62
N SER A 85 6.55 -6.27 -2.85
CA SER A 85 6.35 -7.64 -3.33
C SER A 85 5.55 -8.49 -2.33
N CYS A 86 5.87 -8.43 -1.04
CA CYS A 86 5.15 -9.17 -0.02
C CYS A 86 3.73 -8.64 0.21
N ALA A 87 3.53 -7.32 0.10
CA ALA A 87 2.21 -6.70 0.17
C ALA A 87 1.33 -7.15 -1.00
N ARG A 88 1.87 -7.19 -2.23
CA ARG A 88 1.18 -7.73 -3.42
C ARG A 88 0.77 -9.19 -3.23
N SER A 89 1.67 -10.03 -2.72
CA SER A 89 1.37 -11.44 -2.47
C SER A 89 0.32 -11.66 -1.38
N GLY A 90 0.30 -10.82 -0.33
CA GLY A 90 -0.69 -10.89 0.75
C GLY A 90 -2.03 -10.24 0.43
N ALA A 91 -2.09 -9.37 -0.58
CA ALA A 91 -3.32 -8.72 -1.04
C ALA A 91 -4.14 -9.61 -1.98
N ARG A 92 -3.51 -10.56 -2.69
CA ARG A 92 -4.19 -11.67 -3.40
C ARG A 92 -5.03 -12.53 -2.44
#